data_AF-M0IZ31-F1
#
_entry.id   AF-M0IZ31-F1
#
_cell.length_a   1.000
_cell.length_b   1.000
_cell.length_c   1.000
_cell.angle_alpha   90.00
_cell.angle_beta   90.00
_cell.angle_gamma   90.00
#
_symmetry.space_group_name_H-M   'P 1'
#
loop_
_entity.id
_entity.type
_entity.pdbx_description
1 polymer ?
#
loop_
_entity_poly.entity_id
_entity_poly.type
_entity_poly.pdbx_seq_one_letter_code
_entity_poly.pdbx_strand_id
1 'polypeptide(L)'
;MRERADGDTRLLWLLLDADRWLVTALLSAVLFCGILVVGLLHPTPAPTLLTRGDPVETLFQALITGTITAVTLVLTLSQLVLSQELGAVGDQRERMDGAMRFRADVADAVDTPVSPAEPSAFLRSLVRGTAERAENAQDAVDATTLDADLTALLSSYLEAVRGNADVVTDQLEGGTFGEFDVIRAALNYNYSWKLYAGRRIRMSYADELTDEIDDSLAELVETLELFGPAREHFKTLYFQWELSNLSRTLLYVAIPALTVAVTSLLFLDVQDLVGVTAGVPDMLWVLALATTASVLPFTVLLSYILRIVTITKRTLAIGPFILRETDRSVDVDWE
;
A
#
# COMPACT_ATOMS: atom_id res chain seq x y z
N MET A 1 20.03 -1.65 -7.92
CA MET A 1 19.74 -1.79 -9.37
C MET A 1 18.45 -1.04 -9.69
N ARG A 2 18.55 0.01 -10.52
CA ARG A 2 17.41 0.76 -11.07
C ARG A 2 17.29 0.36 -12.53
N GLU A 3 16.40 -0.58 -12.82
CA GLU A 3 15.87 -0.76 -14.17
C GLU A 3 14.67 -1.69 -14.08
N ARG A 4 13.66 -1.43 -14.93
CA ARG A 4 12.50 -2.27 -15.26
C ARG A 4 11.19 -1.96 -14.51
N ALA A 5 10.50 -0.95 -15.07
CA ALA A 5 9.16 -1.06 -15.64
C ALA A 5 8.83 0.31 -16.27
N ASP A 6 8.72 0.37 -17.60
CA ASP A 6 8.54 1.60 -18.40
C ASP A 6 7.08 2.10 -18.37
N GLY A 7 6.57 2.29 -17.15
CA GLY A 7 5.22 2.74 -16.84
C GLY A 7 5.18 3.46 -15.49
N ASP A 8 5.33 4.77 -15.55
CA ASP A 8 5.06 5.77 -14.51
C ASP A 8 5.61 5.46 -13.08
N THR A 9 6.92 5.16 -12.99
CA THR A 9 7.62 4.95 -11.70
C THR A 9 7.41 6.11 -10.72
N ARG A 10 7.22 7.34 -11.22
CA ARG A 10 6.99 8.54 -10.41
C ARG A 10 5.57 8.57 -9.84
N LEU A 11 4.55 8.28 -10.64
CA LEU A 11 3.17 8.17 -10.16
C LEU A 11 3.01 6.98 -9.22
N LEU A 12 3.68 5.85 -9.50
CA LEU A 12 3.71 4.71 -8.59
C LEU A 12 4.34 5.09 -7.24
N TRP A 13 5.47 5.79 -7.26
CA TRP A 13 6.13 6.31 -6.05
C TRP A 13 5.21 7.28 -5.29
N LEU A 14 4.56 8.22 -6.00
CA LEU A 14 3.64 9.18 -5.41
C LEU A 14 2.42 8.51 -4.75
N LEU A 15 1.86 7.47 -5.37
CA LEU A 15 0.66 6.79 -4.88
C LEU A 15 0.93 5.80 -3.74
N LEU A 16 2.14 5.23 -3.69
CA LEU A 16 2.46 4.14 -2.77
C LEU A 16 3.45 4.57 -1.67
N ASP A 17 4.54 5.22 -2.03
CA ASP A 17 5.65 5.49 -1.10
C ASP A 17 5.60 6.87 -0.47
N ALA A 18 5.10 7.87 -1.21
CA ALA A 18 5.20 9.25 -0.77
C ALA A 18 4.43 9.49 0.53
N ASP A 19 4.97 10.42 1.33
CA ASP A 19 4.30 10.90 2.53
C ASP A 19 2.91 11.43 2.19
N ARG A 20 1.94 11.09 3.04
CA ARG A 20 0.53 11.45 2.83
C ARG A 20 0.30 12.94 2.84
N TRP A 21 1.10 13.64 3.64
CA TRP A 21 1.14 15.09 3.66
C TRP A 21 1.66 15.68 2.36
N LEU A 22 2.58 15.01 1.66
CA LEU A 22 3.05 15.45 0.35
C LEU A 22 1.96 15.31 -0.71
N VAL A 23 1.26 14.16 -0.75
CA VAL A 23 0.14 13.95 -1.67
C VAL A 23 -1.00 14.92 -1.36
N THR A 24 -1.32 15.12 -0.08
CA THR A 24 -2.30 16.11 0.36
C THR A 24 -1.89 17.51 -0.09
N ALA A 25 -0.65 17.93 0.18
CA ALA A 25 -0.13 19.23 -0.23
C ALA A 25 -0.16 19.42 -1.75
N LEU A 26 0.16 18.38 -2.52
CA LEU A 26 0.07 18.41 -3.98
C LEU A 26 -1.37 18.62 -4.46
N LEU A 27 -2.33 17.84 -3.94
CA LEU A 27 -3.74 17.98 -4.26
C LEU A 27 -4.29 19.36 -3.88
N SER A 28 -3.92 19.85 -2.68
CA SER A 28 -4.28 21.19 -2.20
C SER A 28 -3.65 22.28 -3.06
N ALA A 29 -2.38 22.13 -3.47
CA ALA A 29 -1.69 23.07 -4.34
C ALA A 29 -2.32 23.12 -5.74
N VAL A 30 -2.72 21.96 -6.29
CA VAL A 30 -3.43 21.89 -7.57
C VAL A 30 -4.76 22.64 -7.49
N LEU A 31 -5.54 22.45 -6.42
CA LEU A 31 -6.79 23.18 -6.20
C LEU A 31 -6.54 24.68 -6.07
N PHE A 32 -5.60 25.07 -5.20
CA PHE A 32 -5.24 26.46 -4.94
C PHE A 32 -4.80 27.19 -6.21
N CYS A 33 -3.84 26.63 -6.94
CA CYS A 33 -3.37 27.17 -8.22
C CYS A 33 -4.48 27.17 -9.26
N GLY A 34 -5.34 26.14 -9.28
CA GLY A 34 -6.50 26.08 -10.16
C GLY A 34 -7.45 27.25 -9.95
N ILE A 35 -7.78 27.57 -8.70
CA ILE A 35 -8.63 28.73 -8.36
C ILE A 35 -7.98 30.03 -8.83
N LEU A 36 -6.68 30.23 -8.57
CA LEU A 36 -5.97 31.43 -8.99
C LEU A 36 -5.90 31.58 -10.51
N VAL A 37 -5.53 30.52 -11.23
CA VAL A 37 -5.41 30.52 -12.68
C VAL A 37 -6.77 30.78 -13.33
N VAL A 38 -7.82 30.09 -12.88
CA VAL A 38 -9.17 30.31 -13.41
C VAL A 38 -9.65 31.72 -13.08
N GLY A 39 -9.44 32.21 -11.86
CA GLY A 39 -9.82 33.56 -11.45
C GLY A 39 -9.10 34.67 -12.22
N LEU A 40 -7.84 34.46 -12.60
CA LEU A 40 -7.03 35.42 -13.35
C LEU A 40 -7.33 35.41 -14.85
N LEU A 41 -7.54 34.22 -15.44
CA LEU A 41 -7.83 34.06 -16.87
C LEU A 41 -9.30 34.31 -17.22
N HIS A 42 -10.17 34.48 -16.22
CA HIS A 42 -11.58 34.68 -16.46
C HIS A 42 -11.84 36.03 -17.18
N PRO A 43 -12.68 36.07 -18.25
CA PRO A 43 -12.92 37.29 -19.02
C PRO A 43 -13.51 38.46 -18.22
N THR A 44 -14.33 38.14 -17.21
CA THR A 44 -14.86 39.15 -16.29
C THR A 44 -13.95 39.27 -15.06
N PRO A 45 -13.65 40.50 -14.60
CA PRO A 45 -12.81 40.72 -13.42
C PRO A 45 -13.34 40.02 -12.17
N ALA A 46 -12.43 39.46 -11.37
CA ALA A 46 -12.74 38.82 -10.10
C ALA A 46 -13.60 39.66 -9.14
N PRO A 47 -13.36 40.98 -8.95
CA PRO A 47 -14.23 41.79 -8.09
C PRO A 47 -15.69 41.73 -8.53
N THR A 48 -15.96 41.87 -9.83
CA THR A 48 -17.32 41.86 -10.39
C THR A 48 -18.00 40.50 -10.26
N LEU A 49 -17.24 39.41 -10.31
CA LEU A 49 -17.78 38.06 -10.12
C LEU A 49 -18.14 37.81 -8.67
N LEU A 50 -17.24 38.15 -7.76
CA LEU A 50 -17.35 37.82 -6.36
C LEU A 50 -18.36 38.71 -5.61
N THR A 51 -18.66 39.91 -6.14
CA THR A 51 -19.69 40.80 -5.58
C THR A 51 -21.06 40.66 -6.28
N ARG A 52 -21.17 39.79 -7.30
CA ARG A 52 -22.45 39.57 -7.99
C ARG A 52 -23.23 38.47 -7.25
N GLY A 53 -24.19 38.89 -6.44
CA GLY A 53 -24.87 37.98 -5.51
C GLY A 53 -23.91 37.52 -4.43
N ASP A 54 -24.10 36.30 -3.93
CA ASP A 54 -23.38 35.80 -2.74
C ASP A 54 -22.60 34.49 -3.03
N PRO A 55 -21.68 34.47 -4.02
CA PRO A 55 -20.97 33.25 -4.41
C PRO A 55 -20.05 32.73 -3.31
N VAL A 56 -19.43 33.62 -2.53
CA VAL A 56 -18.55 33.27 -1.41
C VAL A 56 -19.36 32.61 -0.29
N GLU A 57 -20.48 33.21 0.11
CA GLU A 57 -21.35 32.63 1.13
C GLU A 57 -21.88 31.26 0.69
N THR A 58 -22.37 31.18 -0.55
CA THR A 58 -22.87 29.92 -1.13
C THR A 58 -21.80 28.84 -1.14
N LEU A 59 -20.56 29.18 -1.52
CA LEU A 59 -19.42 28.26 -1.52
C LEU A 59 -19.11 27.76 -0.12
N PHE A 60 -18.90 28.66 0.85
CA PHE A 60 -18.52 28.25 2.20
C PHE A 60 -19.65 27.53 2.93
N GLN A 61 -20.91 27.89 2.70
CA GLN A 61 -22.06 27.13 3.19
C GLN A 61 -22.03 25.70 2.65
N ALA A 62 -21.80 25.51 1.35
CA ALA A 62 -21.68 24.18 0.74
C ALA A 62 -20.46 23.40 1.30
N LEU A 63 -19.32 24.06 1.50
CA LEU A 63 -18.12 23.44 2.08
C LEU A 63 -18.31 23.02 3.53
N ILE A 64 -19.02 23.81 4.36
CA ILE A 64 -19.34 23.45 5.74
C ILE A 64 -20.20 22.18 5.75
N THR A 65 -21.31 22.18 5.00
CA THR A 65 -22.20 21.01 4.92
C THR A 65 -21.46 19.80 4.40
N GLY A 66 -20.72 19.94 3.29
CA GLY A 66 -19.96 18.86 2.67
C GLY A 66 -18.88 18.28 3.61
N THR A 67 -18.14 19.14 4.32
CA THR A 67 -17.10 18.71 5.26
C THR A 67 -17.70 17.96 6.44
N ILE A 68 -18.78 18.46 7.05
CA ILE A 68 -19.47 17.77 8.15
C ILE A 68 -19.96 16.39 7.68
N THR A 69 -20.63 16.32 6.53
CA THR A 69 -21.14 15.05 5.99
C THR A 69 -20.03 14.06 5.68
N ALA A 70 -18.95 14.50 5.01
CA ALA A 70 -17.83 13.64 4.66
C ALA A 70 -17.12 13.09 5.91
N VAL A 71 -16.82 13.96 6.88
CA VAL A 71 -16.18 13.55 8.13
C VAL A 71 -17.07 12.59 8.91
N THR A 72 -18.37 12.88 8.98
CA THR A 72 -19.34 11.99 9.64
C THR A 72 -19.37 10.62 8.98
N LEU A 73 -19.45 10.56 7.64
CA LEU A 73 -19.45 9.31 6.90
C LEU A 73 -18.18 8.49 7.17
N VAL A 74 -17.01 9.12 7.12
CA VAL A 74 -15.74 8.42 7.38
C VAL A 74 -15.69 7.89 8.82
N LEU A 75 -16.10 8.69 9.81
CA LEU A 75 -16.17 8.26 11.20
C LEU A 75 -17.13 7.07 11.37
N THR A 76 -18.30 7.09 10.73
CA THR A 76 -19.25 5.97 10.80
C THR A 76 -18.68 4.68 10.20
N LEU A 77 -17.92 4.78 9.11
CA LEU A 77 -17.24 3.62 8.51
C LEU A 77 -16.17 3.07 9.45
N SER A 78 -15.37 3.92 10.07
CA SER A 78 -14.35 3.50 11.04
C SER A 78 -14.98 2.85 12.28
N GLN A 79 -16.13 3.36 12.72
CA GLN A 79 -16.90 2.75 13.81
C GLN A 79 -17.44 1.36 13.43
N LEU A 80 -17.87 1.18 12.18
CA LEU A 80 -18.32 -0.13 11.69
C LEU A 80 -17.17 -1.15 11.70
N VAL A 81 -15.98 -0.75 11.24
CA VAL A 81 -14.79 -1.62 11.30
C VAL A 81 -14.42 -1.95 12.74
N LEU A 82 -14.40 -0.95 13.63
CA LEU A 82 -14.11 -1.17 15.06
C LEU A 82 -15.15 -2.09 15.71
N SER A 83 -16.42 -1.99 15.31
CA SER A 83 -17.47 -2.87 15.82
C SER A 83 -17.23 -4.34 15.48
N GLN A 84 -16.53 -4.65 14.38
CA GLN A 84 -16.16 -6.03 14.05
C GLN A 84 -15.03 -6.55 14.96
N GLU A 85 -14.14 -5.66 15.41
CA GLU A 85 -13.07 -5.99 16.36
C GLU A 85 -13.58 -6.21 17.79
N LEU A 86 -14.79 -5.74 18.12
CA LEU A 86 -15.44 -5.92 19.43
C LEU A 86 -16.38 -7.15 19.49
N GLY A 87 -16.21 -8.10 18.57
CA GLY A 87 -17.00 -9.33 18.49
C GLY A 87 -16.95 -10.19 19.76
N ALA A 88 -17.79 -11.21 19.83
CA ALA A 88 -17.90 -12.08 21.00
C ALA A 88 -16.54 -12.71 21.36
N VAL A 89 -16.32 -12.95 22.66
CA VAL A 89 -15.05 -13.52 23.16
C VAL A 89 -14.72 -14.87 22.52
N GLY A 90 -15.73 -15.65 22.11
CA GLY A 90 -15.55 -16.89 21.35
C GLY A 90 -14.86 -16.66 20.01
N ASP A 91 -15.35 -15.71 19.22
CA ASP A 91 -14.78 -15.35 17.92
C ASP A 91 -13.35 -14.82 18.07
N GLN A 92 -13.08 -14.07 19.14
CA GLN A 92 -11.73 -13.59 19.47
C GLN A 92 -10.79 -14.77 19.74
N ARG A 93 -11.25 -15.75 20.52
CA ARG A 93 -10.47 -16.94 20.85
C ARG A 93 -10.17 -17.77 19.62
N GLU A 94 -11.15 -18.00 18.73
CA GLU A 94 -10.95 -18.75 17.50
C GLU A 94 -9.93 -18.09 16.57
N ARG A 95 -10.02 -16.75 16.41
CA ARG A 95 -9.03 -15.98 15.66
C ARG A 95 -7.63 -16.05 16.27
N MET A 96 -7.53 -15.97 17.60
CA MET A 96 -6.25 -16.08 18.31
C MET A 96 -5.65 -17.49 18.16
N ASP A 97 -6.46 -18.54 18.29
CA ASP A 97 -6.02 -19.92 18.10
C ASP A 97 -5.53 -20.14 16.66
N GLY A 98 -6.23 -19.61 15.65
CA GLY A 98 -5.80 -19.66 14.26
C GLY A 98 -4.47 -18.95 14.01
N ALA A 99 -4.29 -17.74 14.56
CA ALA A 99 -3.04 -17.00 14.46
C ALA A 99 -1.88 -17.72 15.16
N MET A 100 -2.12 -18.34 16.32
CA MET A 100 -1.11 -19.10 17.05
C MET A 100 -0.70 -20.38 16.31
N ARG A 101 -1.64 -21.11 15.71
CA ARG A 101 -1.32 -22.26 14.83
C ARG A 101 -0.48 -21.83 13.64
N PHE A 102 -0.89 -20.78 12.94
CA PHE A 102 -0.13 -20.27 11.80
C PHE A 102 1.30 -19.85 12.18
N ARG A 103 1.48 -19.24 13.36
CA ARG A 103 2.82 -18.90 13.87
C ARG A 103 3.65 -20.13 14.26
N ALA A 104 3.01 -21.23 14.65
CA ALA A 104 3.68 -22.51 14.88
C ALA A 104 4.08 -23.16 13.55
N ASP A 105 3.18 -23.21 12.56
CA ASP A 105 3.47 -23.73 11.22
C ASP A 105 4.67 -23.00 10.59
N VAL A 106 4.74 -21.67 10.75
CA VAL A 106 5.89 -20.88 10.29
C VAL A 106 7.15 -21.17 11.10
N ALA A 107 7.03 -21.41 12.41
CA ALA A 107 8.20 -21.70 13.25
C ALA A 107 8.83 -23.05 12.87
N ASP A 108 7.99 -24.05 12.64
CA ASP A 108 8.38 -25.39 12.17
C ASP A 108 9.00 -25.29 10.76
N ALA A 109 8.35 -24.55 9.85
CA ALA A 109 8.83 -24.37 8.49
C ALA A 109 10.07 -23.48 8.32
N VAL A 110 10.61 -22.88 9.39
CA VAL A 110 11.89 -22.13 9.35
C VAL A 110 12.86 -22.59 10.44
N ASP A 111 12.62 -23.79 10.99
CA ASP A 111 13.47 -24.44 11.99
C ASP A 111 13.84 -23.56 13.19
N THR A 112 12.87 -22.77 13.67
CA THR A 112 13.07 -21.87 14.82
C THR A 112 12.16 -22.26 15.97
N PRO A 113 12.59 -22.15 17.25
CA PRO A 113 11.76 -22.57 18.37
C PRO A 113 10.50 -21.71 18.55
N VAL A 114 10.55 -20.43 18.16
CA VAL A 114 9.41 -19.50 18.26
C VAL A 114 9.51 -18.44 17.16
N SER A 115 8.41 -18.27 16.41
CA SER A 115 8.26 -17.19 15.44
C SER A 115 8.45 -15.79 16.07
N PRO A 116 9.18 -14.86 15.42
CA PRO A 116 9.38 -13.50 15.94
C PRO A 116 8.07 -12.74 16.22
N ALA A 117 8.03 -11.95 17.29
CA ALA A 117 6.85 -11.19 17.68
C ALA A 117 6.61 -9.96 16.77
N GLU A 118 7.69 -9.35 16.28
CA GLU A 118 7.61 -8.17 15.42
C GLU A 118 7.24 -8.57 13.98
N PRO A 119 6.26 -7.90 13.35
CA PRO A 119 5.81 -8.19 11.99
C PRO A 119 6.92 -8.22 10.93
N SER A 120 7.83 -7.26 10.95
CA SER A 120 8.95 -7.18 9.99
C SER A 120 9.95 -8.32 10.22
N ALA A 121 10.25 -8.64 11.48
CA ALA A 121 11.09 -9.78 11.83
C ALA A 121 10.44 -11.12 11.47
N PHE A 122 9.12 -11.26 11.64
CA PHE A 122 8.37 -12.45 11.25
C PHE A 122 8.43 -12.69 9.74
N LEU A 123 8.13 -11.68 8.93
CA LEU A 123 8.23 -11.78 7.48
C LEU A 123 9.67 -12.06 7.02
N ARG A 124 10.65 -11.41 7.65
CA ARG A 124 12.07 -11.63 7.33
C ARG A 124 12.50 -13.06 7.65
N SER A 125 12.04 -13.62 8.77
CA SER A 125 12.28 -15.02 9.14
C SER A 125 11.71 -15.96 8.08
N LEU A 126 10.48 -15.71 7.62
CA LEU A 126 9.84 -16.55 6.61
C LEU A 126 10.55 -16.46 5.25
N VAL A 127 10.93 -15.26 4.82
CA VAL A 127 11.67 -15.04 3.56
C VAL A 127 13.05 -15.69 3.63
N ARG A 128 13.76 -15.54 4.74
CA ARG A 128 15.06 -16.20 4.94
C ARG A 128 14.92 -17.71 4.93
N GLY A 129 13.89 -18.27 5.58
CA GLY A 129 13.57 -19.69 5.50
C GLY A 129 13.43 -20.16 4.05
N THR A 130 12.73 -19.41 3.19
CA THR A 130 12.65 -19.77 1.76
C THR A 130 13.99 -19.74 1.03
N ALA A 131 14.92 -18.86 1.43
CA ALA A 131 16.28 -18.86 0.87
C ALA A 131 17.09 -20.08 1.34
N GLU A 132 17.01 -20.42 2.62
CA GLU A 132 17.69 -21.57 3.22
C GLU A 132 17.18 -22.88 2.61
N ARG A 133 15.86 -23.07 2.44
CA ARG A 133 15.31 -24.26 1.74
C ARG A 133 15.76 -24.32 0.28
N ALA A 134 15.86 -23.18 -0.40
CA ALA A 134 16.35 -23.13 -1.77
C ALA A 134 17.85 -23.46 -1.87
N GLU A 135 18.64 -23.10 -0.86
CA GLU A 135 20.06 -23.49 -0.76
C GLU A 135 20.21 -24.99 -0.50
N ASN A 136 19.44 -25.57 0.43
CA ASN A 136 19.43 -27.02 0.66
C ASN A 136 19.06 -27.82 -0.60
N ALA A 137 18.05 -27.36 -1.35
CA ALA A 137 17.68 -27.97 -2.61
C ALA A 137 18.78 -27.83 -3.68
N GLN A 138 19.54 -26.73 -3.67
CA GLN A 138 20.68 -26.54 -4.58
C GLN A 138 21.82 -27.49 -4.22
N ASP A 139 22.11 -27.66 -2.93
CA ASP A 139 23.14 -28.61 -2.46
C ASP A 139 22.80 -30.05 -2.86
N ALA A 140 21.52 -30.46 -2.77
CA ALA A 140 21.05 -31.77 -3.22
C ALA A 140 21.21 -31.96 -4.75
N VAL A 141 20.96 -30.90 -5.52
CA VAL A 141 21.19 -30.90 -6.99
C VAL A 141 22.68 -31.03 -7.29
N ASP A 142 23.55 -30.28 -6.61
CA ASP A 142 25.00 -30.30 -6.82
C ASP A 142 25.65 -31.62 -6.39
N ALA A 143 25.07 -32.30 -5.40
CA ALA A 143 25.50 -33.64 -4.96
C ALA A 143 25.06 -34.77 -5.91
N THR A 144 24.12 -34.50 -6.81
CA THR A 144 23.51 -35.51 -7.69
C THR A 144 23.93 -35.31 -9.14
N THR A 145 24.23 -36.41 -9.85
CA THR A 145 24.48 -36.33 -11.30
C THR A 145 23.14 -36.43 -12.04
N LEU A 146 22.64 -35.30 -12.52
CA LEU A 146 21.42 -35.20 -13.34
C LEU A 146 21.78 -34.86 -14.80
N ASP A 147 20.76 -34.86 -15.66
CA ASP A 147 20.89 -34.27 -16.99
C ASP A 147 21.22 -32.77 -16.91
N ALA A 148 22.07 -32.29 -17.83
CA ALA A 148 22.58 -30.92 -17.79
C ALA A 148 21.48 -29.86 -17.93
N ASP A 149 20.44 -30.15 -18.72
CA ASP A 149 19.34 -29.21 -18.93
C ASP A 149 18.44 -29.15 -17.68
N LEU A 150 18.21 -30.29 -17.03
CA LEU A 150 17.48 -30.36 -15.75
C LEU A 150 18.24 -29.65 -14.62
N THR A 151 19.56 -29.86 -14.51
CA THR A 151 20.40 -29.12 -13.55
C THR A 151 20.32 -27.62 -13.77
N ALA A 152 20.43 -27.16 -15.03
CA ALA A 152 20.34 -25.74 -15.34
C ALA A 152 18.96 -25.14 -14.99
N LEU A 153 17.87 -25.87 -15.27
CA LEU A 153 16.51 -25.47 -14.92
C LEU A 153 16.33 -25.31 -13.40
N LEU A 154 16.75 -26.32 -12.63
CA LEU A 154 16.65 -26.33 -11.18
C LEU A 154 17.47 -25.19 -10.56
N SER A 155 18.73 -25.05 -10.95
CA SER A 155 19.59 -23.99 -10.43
C SER A 155 19.08 -22.60 -10.79
N SER A 156 18.55 -22.40 -12.00
CA SER A 156 17.93 -21.11 -12.37
C SER A 156 16.71 -20.79 -11.52
N TYR A 157 15.87 -21.79 -11.20
CA TYR A 157 14.72 -21.61 -10.32
C TYR A 157 15.14 -21.27 -8.89
N LEU A 158 16.07 -22.03 -8.31
CA LEU A 158 16.55 -21.87 -6.94
C LEU A 158 17.29 -20.54 -6.74
N GLU A 159 18.15 -20.16 -7.69
CA GLU A 159 18.84 -18.86 -7.69
C GLU A 159 17.83 -17.71 -7.76
N ALA A 160 16.79 -17.83 -8.59
CA ALA A 160 15.74 -16.82 -8.66
C ALA A 160 14.99 -16.69 -7.32
N VAL A 161 14.74 -17.79 -6.60
CA VAL A 161 14.14 -17.77 -5.24
C VAL A 161 15.06 -17.05 -4.26
N ARG A 162 16.32 -17.48 -4.14
CA ARG A 162 17.32 -16.90 -3.24
C ARG A 162 17.55 -15.41 -3.50
N GLY A 163 17.84 -15.03 -4.75
CA GLY A 163 18.09 -13.64 -5.10
C GLY A 163 16.90 -12.72 -4.81
N ASN A 164 15.66 -13.20 -4.93
CA ASN A 164 14.49 -12.41 -4.52
C ASN A 164 14.32 -12.35 -3.00
N ALA A 165 14.62 -13.45 -2.29
CA ALA A 165 14.56 -13.51 -0.84
C ALA A 165 15.59 -12.59 -0.17
N ASP A 166 16.82 -12.50 -0.69
CA ASP A 166 17.85 -11.59 -0.20
C ASP A 166 17.42 -10.13 -0.32
N VAL A 167 16.95 -9.74 -1.52
CA VAL A 167 16.45 -8.38 -1.77
C VAL A 167 15.31 -8.00 -0.84
N VAL A 168 14.38 -8.91 -0.56
CA VAL A 168 13.25 -8.66 0.35
C VAL A 168 13.70 -8.66 1.80
N THR A 169 14.65 -9.50 2.19
CA THR A 169 15.24 -9.52 3.54
C THR A 169 15.90 -8.18 3.85
N ASP A 170 16.69 -7.65 2.93
CA ASP A 170 17.33 -6.32 3.05
C ASP A 170 16.29 -5.20 3.17
N GLN A 171 15.21 -5.26 2.40
CA GLN A 171 14.11 -4.27 2.49
C GLN A 171 13.37 -4.34 3.83
N LEU A 172 13.30 -5.52 4.43
CA LEU A 172 12.68 -5.71 5.73
C LEU A 172 13.61 -5.33 6.88
N GLU A 173 14.92 -5.19 6.63
CA GLU A 173 15.92 -4.83 7.65
C GLU A 173 15.72 -3.41 8.18
N GLY A 174 15.63 -3.26 9.50
CA GLY A 174 15.38 -1.97 10.15
C GLY A 174 13.95 -1.41 9.99
N GLY A 175 13.07 -2.06 9.22
CA GLY A 175 11.70 -1.59 9.01
C GLY A 175 10.80 -1.76 10.24
N THR A 176 10.07 -0.71 10.59
CA THR A 176 9.09 -0.73 11.69
C THR A 176 7.68 -0.97 11.15
N PHE A 177 6.90 -1.84 11.81
CA PHE A 177 5.52 -2.08 11.39
C PHE A 177 4.66 -0.81 11.47
N GLY A 178 3.90 -0.53 10.40
CA GLY A 178 3.18 0.73 10.18
C GLY A 178 3.84 1.62 9.13
N GLU A 179 5.12 1.41 8.85
CA GLU A 179 5.76 2.01 7.68
C GLU A 179 5.34 1.27 6.41
N PHE A 180 5.25 2.00 5.30
CA PHE A 180 4.89 1.40 4.02
C PHE A 180 5.87 0.32 3.60
N ASP A 181 7.14 0.47 3.96
CA ASP A 181 8.25 -0.32 3.45
C ASP A 181 8.12 -1.80 3.81
N VAL A 182 7.62 -2.12 5.00
CA VAL A 182 7.39 -3.52 5.42
C VAL A 182 6.33 -4.20 4.54
N ILE A 183 5.22 -3.51 4.27
CA ILE A 183 4.16 -4.02 3.41
C ILE A 183 4.63 -4.06 1.96
N ARG A 184 5.35 -3.04 1.51
CA ARG A 184 5.92 -2.99 0.17
C ARG A 184 6.83 -4.17 -0.12
N ALA A 185 7.73 -4.49 0.81
CA ALA A 185 8.61 -5.65 0.71
C ALA A 185 7.80 -6.95 0.61
N ALA A 186 6.79 -7.10 1.48
CA ALA A 186 5.89 -8.25 1.45
C ALA A 186 5.08 -8.38 0.13
N LEU A 187 4.68 -7.24 -0.47
CA LEU A 187 3.95 -7.20 -1.74
C LEU A 187 4.84 -7.44 -2.96
N ASN A 188 6.13 -7.15 -2.86
CA ASN A 188 7.10 -7.33 -3.94
C ASN A 188 7.70 -8.74 -3.99
N TYR A 189 7.57 -9.54 -2.92
CA TYR A 189 7.98 -10.94 -2.95
C TYR A 189 7.05 -11.72 -3.88
N ASN A 190 7.57 -12.15 -5.03
CA ASN A 190 6.80 -12.83 -6.07
C ASN A 190 6.63 -14.32 -5.75
N TYR A 191 6.06 -14.63 -4.57
CA TYR A 191 5.91 -16.01 -4.11
C TYR A 191 4.97 -16.81 -5.02
N SER A 192 3.94 -16.19 -5.60
CA SER A 192 2.94 -16.92 -6.38
C SER A 192 3.53 -17.56 -7.64
N TRP A 193 4.43 -16.84 -8.33
CA TRP A 193 5.16 -17.40 -9.47
C TRP A 193 6.14 -18.49 -9.04
N LYS A 194 6.88 -18.26 -7.95
CA LYS A 194 7.85 -19.23 -7.42
C LYS A 194 7.17 -20.53 -7.00
N LEU A 195 6.05 -20.43 -6.29
CA LEU A 195 5.22 -21.55 -5.89
C LEU A 195 4.68 -22.33 -7.11
N TYR A 196 4.22 -21.62 -8.15
CA TYR A 196 3.80 -22.26 -9.40
C TYR A 196 4.95 -22.97 -10.11
N ALA A 197 6.10 -22.32 -10.24
CA ALA A 197 7.28 -22.89 -10.89
C ALA A 197 7.78 -24.14 -10.15
N GLY A 198 7.92 -24.08 -8.82
CA GLY A 198 8.32 -25.22 -8.00
C GLY A 198 7.36 -26.40 -8.13
N ARG A 199 6.04 -26.18 -8.02
CA ARG A 199 5.04 -27.23 -8.21
C ARG A 199 5.07 -27.81 -9.62
N ARG A 200 5.29 -26.99 -10.65
CA ARG A 200 5.36 -27.43 -12.04
C ARG A 200 6.61 -28.27 -12.29
N ILE A 201 7.77 -27.87 -11.77
CA ILE A 201 9.02 -28.63 -11.88
C ILE A 201 8.83 -30.01 -11.26
N ARG A 202 8.37 -30.08 -10.00
CA ARG A 202 8.13 -31.35 -9.29
C ARG A 202 7.18 -32.27 -10.06
N MET A 203 6.10 -31.73 -10.65
CA MET A 203 5.13 -32.54 -11.39
C MET A 203 5.64 -32.96 -12.78
N SER A 204 6.43 -32.13 -13.45
CA SER A 204 6.86 -32.37 -14.84
C SER A 204 8.06 -33.30 -14.92
N TYR A 205 8.93 -33.27 -13.90
CA TYR A 205 10.17 -34.05 -13.83
C TYR A 205 10.14 -35.10 -12.72
N ALA A 206 8.95 -35.50 -12.25
CA ALA A 206 8.79 -36.43 -11.12
C ALA A 206 9.59 -37.75 -11.28
N ASP A 207 9.70 -38.26 -12.51
CA ASP A 207 10.42 -39.50 -12.81
C ASP A 207 11.95 -39.32 -12.93
N GLU A 208 12.41 -38.07 -13.02
CA GLU A 208 13.83 -37.70 -13.22
C GLU A 208 14.48 -37.14 -11.95
N LEU A 209 13.67 -36.72 -10.97
CA LEU A 209 14.13 -36.24 -9.67
C LEU A 209 14.47 -37.41 -8.75
N THR A 210 15.56 -37.28 -8.00
CA THR A 210 15.85 -38.18 -6.87
C THR A 210 14.94 -37.84 -5.69
N ASP A 211 14.69 -38.82 -4.82
CA ASP A 211 13.88 -38.62 -3.60
C ASP A 211 14.39 -37.42 -2.77
N GLU A 212 15.71 -37.29 -2.63
CA GLU A 212 16.34 -36.19 -1.87
C GLU A 212 16.06 -34.80 -2.47
N ILE A 213 16.05 -34.69 -3.81
CA ILE A 213 15.74 -33.42 -4.48
C ILE A 213 14.23 -33.14 -4.41
N ASP A 214 13.37 -34.14 -4.63
CA ASP A 214 11.92 -33.94 -4.54
C ASP A 214 11.49 -33.52 -3.13
N ASP A 215 12.06 -34.16 -2.10
CA ASP A 215 11.81 -33.81 -0.69
C ASP A 215 12.27 -32.36 -0.40
N SER A 216 13.48 -31.98 -0.82
CA SER A 216 14.00 -30.62 -0.62
C SER A 216 13.15 -29.56 -1.36
N LEU A 217 12.69 -29.87 -2.58
CA LEU A 217 11.77 -29.00 -3.33
C LEU A 217 10.38 -28.96 -2.68
N ALA A 218 9.93 -30.04 -2.06
CA ALA A 218 8.66 -30.08 -1.32
C ALA A 218 8.71 -29.13 -0.12
N GLU A 219 9.76 -29.20 0.70
CA GLU A 219 9.97 -28.31 1.84
C GLU A 219 10.02 -26.83 1.41
N LEU A 220 10.69 -26.53 0.29
CA LEU A 220 10.71 -25.18 -0.28
C LEU A 220 9.30 -24.72 -0.68
N VAL A 221 8.54 -25.57 -1.37
CA VAL A 221 7.17 -25.28 -1.82
C VAL A 221 6.23 -25.06 -0.63
N GLU A 222 6.33 -25.88 0.41
CA GLU A 222 5.55 -25.73 1.65
C GLU A 222 5.88 -24.43 2.37
N THR A 223 7.16 -24.07 2.48
CA THR A 223 7.59 -22.80 3.08
C THR A 223 7.09 -21.59 2.27
N LEU A 224 7.14 -21.66 0.94
CA LEU A 224 6.61 -20.62 0.05
C LEU A 224 5.08 -20.45 0.18
N GLU A 225 4.35 -21.52 0.47
CA GLU A 225 2.90 -21.51 0.63
C GLU A 225 2.45 -20.71 1.84
N LEU A 226 3.21 -20.77 2.95
CA LEU A 226 2.95 -19.99 4.17
C LEU A 226 3.05 -18.47 3.94
N PHE A 227 3.77 -18.03 2.92
CA PHE A 227 3.88 -16.60 2.60
C PHE A 227 2.54 -15.99 2.15
N GLY A 228 1.68 -16.76 1.50
CA GLY A 228 0.37 -16.29 1.05
C GLY A 228 -0.51 -15.80 2.20
N PRO A 229 -0.82 -16.67 3.19
CA PRO A 229 -1.55 -16.28 4.39
C PRO A 229 -0.85 -15.17 5.18
N ALA A 230 0.48 -15.21 5.33
CA ALA A 230 1.24 -14.15 6.01
C ALA A 230 1.00 -12.78 5.34
N ARG A 231 1.18 -12.70 4.02
CA ARG A 231 1.00 -11.46 3.25
C ARG A 231 -0.41 -10.91 3.39
N GLU A 232 -1.45 -11.74 3.27
CA GLU A 232 -2.83 -11.27 3.43
C GLU A 232 -3.15 -10.84 4.87
N HIS A 233 -2.59 -11.53 5.87
CA HIS A 233 -2.73 -11.13 7.28
C HIS A 233 -2.11 -9.74 7.52
N PHE A 234 -0.85 -9.52 7.12
CA PHE A 234 -0.19 -8.23 7.32
C PHE A 234 -0.81 -7.12 6.47
N LYS A 235 -1.28 -7.41 5.26
CA LYS A 235 -2.06 -6.47 4.45
C LYS A 235 -3.34 -6.03 5.15
N THR A 236 -4.05 -6.96 5.79
CA THR A 236 -5.25 -6.67 6.58
C THR A 236 -4.92 -5.76 7.76
N LEU A 237 -3.90 -6.11 8.56
CA LEU A 237 -3.45 -5.29 9.68
C LEU A 237 -3.02 -3.87 9.25
N TYR A 238 -2.32 -3.77 8.12
CA TYR A 238 -1.93 -2.48 7.56
C TYR A 238 -3.14 -1.65 7.13
N PHE A 239 -4.14 -2.22 6.45
CA PHE A 239 -5.36 -1.49 6.10
C PHE A 239 -6.13 -1.01 7.34
N GLN A 240 -6.19 -1.82 8.39
CA GLN A 240 -6.80 -1.42 9.66
C GLN A 240 -6.04 -0.26 10.31
N TRP A 241 -4.71 -0.36 10.40
CA TRP A 241 -3.84 0.71 10.91
C TRP A 241 -4.03 2.01 10.11
N GLU A 242 -4.10 1.88 8.80
CA GLU A 242 -4.22 3.01 7.89
C GLU A 242 -5.57 3.71 7.99
N LEU A 243 -6.64 2.94 8.13
CA LEU A 243 -7.97 3.47 8.34
C LEU A 243 -8.08 4.16 9.70
N SER A 244 -7.48 3.60 10.75
CA SER A 244 -7.44 4.23 12.08
C SER A 244 -6.71 5.57 12.06
N ASN A 245 -5.55 5.61 11.37
CA ASN A 245 -4.80 6.86 11.17
C ASN A 245 -5.57 7.88 10.32
N LEU A 246 -6.32 7.44 9.31
CA LEU A 246 -7.20 8.30 8.53
C LEU A 246 -8.21 8.99 9.44
N SER A 247 -8.94 8.24 10.25
CA SER A 247 -9.98 8.76 11.14
C SER A 247 -9.40 9.79 12.11
N ARG A 248 -8.27 9.47 12.72
CA ARG A 248 -7.57 10.37 13.64
C ARG A 248 -7.13 11.66 12.94
N THR A 249 -6.52 11.54 11.76
CA THR A 249 -6.02 12.70 11.01
C THR A 249 -7.17 13.58 10.53
N LEU A 250 -8.26 12.98 10.04
CA LEU A 250 -9.46 13.71 9.64
C LEU A 250 -10.06 14.51 10.78
N LEU A 251 -10.15 13.95 11.99
CA LEU A 251 -10.64 14.69 13.15
C LEU A 251 -9.80 15.93 13.45
N TYR A 252 -8.47 15.79 13.38
CA TYR A 252 -7.56 16.91 13.62
C TYR A 252 -7.60 17.99 12.55
N VAL A 253 -7.81 17.61 11.28
CA VAL A 253 -7.83 18.56 10.15
C VAL A 253 -9.22 19.17 9.93
N ALA A 254 -10.30 18.43 10.24
CA ALA A 254 -11.67 18.90 10.06
C ALA A 254 -12.01 20.10 10.93
N ILE A 255 -11.57 20.13 12.19
CA ILE A 255 -11.90 21.24 13.11
C ILE A 255 -11.33 22.56 12.59
N PRO A 256 -10.01 22.69 12.30
CA PRO A 256 -9.46 23.90 11.70
C PRO A 256 -10.10 24.26 10.35
N ALA A 257 -10.33 23.27 9.48
CA ALA A 257 -10.94 23.50 8.18
C ALA A 257 -12.37 24.07 8.30
N LEU A 258 -13.17 23.55 9.23
CA LEU A 258 -14.49 24.08 9.55
C LEU A 258 -14.41 25.46 10.18
N THR A 259 -13.45 25.71 11.07
CA THR A 259 -13.23 27.05 11.62
C THR A 259 -12.93 28.06 10.51
N VAL A 260 -12.05 27.73 9.56
CA VAL A 260 -11.77 28.60 8.40
C VAL A 260 -13.02 28.79 7.55
N ALA A 261 -13.79 27.73 7.30
CA ALA A 261 -15.00 27.81 6.49
C ALA A 261 -16.07 28.70 7.14
N VAL A 262 -16.32 28.54 8.44
CA VAL A 262 -17.30 29.32 9.21
C VAL A 262 -16.85 30.77 9.35
N THR A 263 -15.57 31.01 9.66
CA THR A 263 -15.06 32.38 9.76
C THR A 263 -15.09 33.09 8.41
N SER A 264 -14.79 32.37 7.32
CA SER A 264 -14.92 32.93 5.97
C SER A 264 -16.38 33.22 5.63
N LEU A 265 -17.31 32.32 5.93
CA LEU A 265 -18.75 32.56 5.71
C LEU A 265 -19.27 33.79 6.47
N LEU A 266 -18.83 33.99 7.72
CA LEU A 266 -19.37 35.05 8.58
C LEU A 266 -18.68 36.41 8.42
N PHE A 267 -17.39 36.42 8.06
CA PHE A 267 -16.56 37.61 8.17
C PHE A 267 -15.75 37.95 6.90
N LEU A 268 -15.74 37.09 5.87
CA LEU A 268 -15.01 37.38 4.64
C LEU A 268 -15.85 38.27 3.72
N ASP A 269 -15.63 39.58 3.79
CA ASP A 269 -16.09 40.50 2.75
C ASP A 269 -14.97 40.75 1.73
N VAL A 270 -15.25 40.40 0.48
CA VAL A 270 -14.32 40.57 -0.65
C VAL A 270 -14.08 42.05 -0.96
N GLN A 271 -15.03 42.92 -0.62
CA GLN A 271 -14.95 44.37 -0.89
C GLN A 271 -13.92 45.07 -0.01
N ASP A 272 -13.62 44.51 1.17
CA ASP A 272 -12.62 45.06 2.09
C ASP A 272 -11.17 44.79 1.61
N LEU A 273 -11.00 43.88 0.64
CA LEU A 273 -9.70 43.42 0.14
C LEU A 273 -9.30 44.15 -1.16
N VAL A 274 -8.85 45.41 -1.02
CA VAL A 274 -8.60 46.32 -2.15
C VAL A 274 -7.15 46.29 -2.69
N GLY A 275 -6.35 45.28 -2.33
CA GLY A 275 -4.93 45.19 -2.72
C GLY A 275 -4.63 44.24 -3.89
N VAL A 276 -3.39 44.32 -4.39
CA VAL A 276 -2.84 43.43 -5.42
C VAL A 276 -1.44 43.00 -5.00
N THR A 277 -1.24 41.69 -4.88
CA THR A 277 0.04 41.08 -4.52
C THR A 277 0.51 40.16 -5.64
N ALA A 278 1.76 40.33 -6.08
CA ALA A 278 2.36 39.54 -7.17
C ALA A 278 1.55 39.55 -8.48
N GLY A 279 0.85 40.66 -8.77
CA GLY A 279 0.02 40.82 -9.97
C GLY A 279 -1.35 40.13 -9.90
N VAL A 280 -1.72 39.57 -8.75
CA VAL A 280 -3.02 38.92 -8.50
C VAL A 280 -3.77 39.69 -7.42
N PRO A 281 -5.08 39.98 -7.59
CA PRO A 281 -5.90 40.62 -6.56
C PRO A 281 -5.85 39.88 -5.22
N ASP A 282 -5.68 40.60 -4.11
CA ASP A 282 -5.56 40.02 -2.77
C ASP A 282 -6.81 39.21 -2.38
N MET A 283 -7.97 39.62 -2.88
CA MET A 283 -9.22 38.87 -2.73
C MET A 283 -9.14 37.43 -3.26
N LEU A 284 -8.44 37.20 -4.37
CA LEU A 284 -8.29 35.86 -4.96
C LEU A 284 -7.32 35.02 -4.14
N TRP A 285 -6.25 35.62 -3.62
CA TRP A 285 -5.34 34.95 -2.70
C TRP A 285 -6.06 34.45 -1.46
N VAL A 286 -6.81 35.33 -0.79
CA VAL A 286 -7.54 34.99 0.43
C VAL A 286 -8.62 33.96 0.14
N LEU A 287 -9.40 34.13 -0.93
CA LEU A 287 -10.44 33.16 -1.32
C LEU A 287 -9.83 31.78 -1.63
N ALA A 288 -8.77 31.72 -2.43
CA ALA A 288 -8.11 30.47 -2.79
C ALA A 288 -7.54 29.79 -1.54
N LEU A 289 -6.90 30.54 -0.64
CA LEU A 289 -6.32 30.02 0.59
C LEU A 289 -7.40 29.49 1.53
N ALA A 290 -8.44 30.28 1.81
CA ALA A 290 -9.55 29.89 2.67
C ALA A 290 -10.29 28.67 2.12
N THR A 291 -10.61 28.67 0.82
CA THR A 291 -11.24 27.53 0.14
C THR A 291 -10.37 26.27 0.25
N THR A 292 -9.07 26.39 -0.05
CA THR A 292 -8.14 25.25 0.03
C THR A 292 -8.04 24.71 1.45
N ALA A 293 -7.93 25.60 2.44
CA ALA A 293 -7.90 25.23 3.86
C ALA A 293 -9.19 24.52 4.30
N SER A 294 -10.36 24.97 3.84
CA SER A 294 -11.64 24.33 4.12
C SER A 294 -11.79 22.95 3.46
N VAL A 295 -11.16 22.71 2.32
CA VAL A 295 -11.19 21.43 1.60
C VAL A 295 -10.11 20.44 2.08
N LEU A 296 -9.20 20.86 2.97
CA LEU A 296 -8.11 20.00 3.47
C LEU A 296 -8.54 18.60 3.95
N PRO A 297 -9.65 18.43 4.71
CA PRO A 297 -10.09 17.10 5.14
C PRO A 297 -10.37 16.18 3.95
N PHE A 298 -10.90 16.72 2.86
CA PHE A 298 -11.18 15.96 1.65
C PHE A 298 -9.90 15.58 0.91
N THR A 299 -8.91 16.47 0.80
CA THR A 299 -7.63 16.12 0.17
C THR A 299 -6.85 15.08 0.98
N VAL A 300 -6.93 15.15 2.33
CA VAL A 300 -6.39 14.12 3.21
C VAL A 300 -7.09 12.78 2.97
N LEU A 301 -8.43 12.77 2.97
CA LEU A 301 -9.21 11.57 2.66
C LEU A 301 -8.79 10.95 1.31
N LEU A 302 -8.69 11.78 0.28
CA LEU A 302 -8.32 11.33 -1.06
C LEU A 302 -6.91 10.71 -1.09
N SER A 303 -5.93 11.34 -0.42
CA SER A 303 -4.56 10.80 -0.29
C SER A 303 -4.55 9.39 0.32
N TYR A 304 -5.33 9.15 1.38
CA TYR A 304 -5.40 7.85 2.03
C TYR A 304 -6.09 6.79 1.14
N ILE A 305 -7.22 7.16 0.54
CA ILE A 305 -8.02 6.25 -0.31
C ILE A 305 -7.25 5.85 -1.57
N LEU A 306 -6.53 6.78 -2.21
CA LEU A 306 -5.73 6.47 -3.41
C LEU A 306 -4.71 5.36 -3.12
N ARG A 307 -4.02 5.41 -1.97
CA ARG A 307 -3.05 4.37 -1.59
C ARG A 307 -3.73 3.02 -1.33
N ILE A 308 -4.83 3.00 -0.58
CA ILE A 308 -5.58 1.76 -0.29
C ILE A 308 -6.08 1.11 -1.59
N VAL A 309 -6.69 1.90 -2.49
CA VAL A 309 -7.19 1.40 -3.78
C VAL A 309 -6.03 0.93 -4.67
N THR A 310 -4.89 1.63 -4.66
CA THR A 310 -3.71 1.23 -5.46
C THR A 310 -3.13 -0.09 -4.95
N ILE A 311 -3.00 -0.26 -3.63
CA ILE A 311 -2.56 -1.53 -3.02
C ILE A 311 -3.55 -2.65 -3.35
N THR A 312 -4.85 -2.38 -3.22
CA THR A 312 -5.91 -3.35 -3.50
C THR A 312 -5.87 -3.79 -4.96
N LYS A 313 -5.80 -2.85 -5.90
CA LYS A 313 -5.69 -3.12 -7.34
C LYS A 313 -4.45 -3.96 -7.68
N ARG A 314 -3.33 -3.71 -6.99
CA ARG A 314 -2.07 -4.45 -7.21
C ARG A 314 -2.04 -5.82 -6.54
N THR A 315 -2.96 -6.09 -5.63
CA THR A 315 -3.03 -7.34 -4.85
C THR A 315 -4.33 -8.11 -5.08
N LEU A 316 -5.02 -7.81 -6.19
CA LEU A 316 -6.36 -8.34 -6.49
C LEU A 316 -6.39 -9.85 -6.78
N ALA A 317 -5.22 -10.51 -6.84
CA ALA A 317 -5.12 -11.95 -6.96
C ALA A 317 -5.05 -12.60 -5.57
N ILE A 318 -6.18 -13.18 -5.15
CA ILE A 318 -6.23 -14.17 -4.08
C ILE A 318 -5.95 -15.53 -4.77
N GLY A 319 -4.79 -16.13 -4.51
CA GLY A 319 -4.39 -17.42 -5.10
C GLY A 319 -3.45 -17.33 -6.32
N PRO A 320 -3.15 -18.45 -7.01
CA PRO A 320 -2.13 -18.55 -8.07
C PRO A 320 -2.54 -17.88 -9.39
N PHE A 321 -3.48 -16.94 -9.38
CA PHE A 321 -3.88 -16.18 -10.56
C PHE A 321 -2.89 -15.04 -10.79
N ILE A 322 -2.00 -15.22 -11.76
CA ILE A 322 -1.03 -14.20 -12.15
C ILE A 322 -1.77 -13.15 -12.99
N LEU A 323 -2.31 -12.12 -12.33
CA LEU A 323 -2.95 -10.97 -12.99
C LEU A 323 -1.95 -9.88 -13.39
N ARG A 324 -0.66 -10.11 -13.15
CA ARG A 324 0.40 -9.11 -13.38
C ARG A 324 1.11 -9.38 -14.70
N GLU A 325 1.28 -8.34 -15.50
CA GLU A 325 2.15 -8.29 -16.67
C GLU A 325 3.63 -8.06 -16.32
N THR A 326 4.04 -8.25 -15.06
CA THR A 326 5.44 -7.98 -14.69
C THR A 326 6.35 -9.17 -14.86
N ASP A 327 7.46 -8.88 -15.55
CA ASP A 327 8.73 -9.58 -15.53
C ASP A 327 8.55 -11.09 -15.45
N ARG A 328 8.18 -11.65 -16.60
CA ARG A 328 8.69 -12.95 -17.05
C ARG A 328 10.22 -12.87 -17.08
N SER A 329 10.84 -12.80 -15.90
CA SER A 329 12.29 -12.84 -15.70
C SER A 329 12.81 -14.27 -15.75
N VAL A 330 11.89 -15.23 -15.95
CA VAL A 330 12.21 -16.55 -16.45
C VAL A 330 11.42 -16.71 -17.75
N ASP A 331 11.99 -16.24 -18.86
CA ASP A 331 12.00 -17.08 -20.05
C ASP A 331 12.83 -18.30 -19.65
N VAL A 332 12.21 -19.23 -18.91
CA VAL A 332 12.64 -20.61 -19.03
C VAL A 332 12.25 -20.92 -20.47
N ASP A 333 13.24 -21.08 -21.33
CA ASP A 333 12.99 -21.61 -22.65
C ASP A 333 12.42 -23.02 -22.42
N TRP A 334 11.14 -23.19 -22.71
CA TRP A 334 10.41 -24.44 -22.45
C TRP A 334 10.43 -25.36 -23.69
N GLU A 335 11.38 -25.14 -24.61
CA GLU A 335 11.63 -26.01 -25.77
C GLU A 335 12.65 -27.11 -25.45
#